data_AF-A0A540X6T9-F1
#
_entry.id   AF-A0A540X6T9-F1
#
_cell.length_a   1.000
_cell.length_b   1.000
_cell.length_c   1.000
_cell.angle_alpha   90.00
_cell.angle_beta   90.00
_cell.angle_gamma   90.00
#
_symmetry.space_group_name_H-M   'P 1'
#
loop_
_entity.id
_entity.type
_entity.pdbx_description
1 polymer ?
#
loop_
_entity_poly.entity_id
_entity_poly.type
_entity_poly.pdbx_seq_one_letter_code
_entity_poly.pdbx_strand_id
1 'polypeptide(L)'
;QKGAAGTVEKAGKGTQLKDLNARFSVRNGWVSFTKPMSFQTDLGNGTLDGRVGLDQRLALKGTIEASKDFVSGLTGGAVPVKEPVSIPLTITGTLKSPKVNAGSPMDIAKGLLPALPVPKSIQDPVNQARKSLGDLLKRPGKK
;
A
#
# COMPACT_ATOMS: atom_id res chain seq x y z
N GLN A 1 -17.69 -6.23 -23.70
CA GLN A 1 -17.20 -6.20 -22.29
C GLN A 1 -16.38 -7.45 -22.02
N LYS A 2 -15.05 -7.37 -21.98
CA LYS A 2 -14.13 -8.52 -21.73
C LYS A 2 -12.83 -8.12 -20.98
N GLY A 3 -12.79 -6.94 -20.36
CA GLY A 3 -11.55 -6.34 -19.83
C GLY A 3 -11.18 -6.73 -18.40
N ALA A 4 -12.17 -6.91 -17.53
CA ALA A 4 -11.90 -7.21 -16.11
C ALA A 4 -11.42 -8.65 -15.92
N ALA A 5 -12.11 -9.64 -16.49
CA ALA A 5 -11.83 -11.07 -16.30
C ALA A 5 -10.41 -11.50 -16.73
N GLY A 6 -9.91 -10.99 -17.86
CA GLY A 6 -8.56 -11.32 -18.34
C GLY A 6 -7.43 -10.70 -17.52
N THR A 7 -7.71 -9.60 -16.81
CA THR A 7 -6.72 -8.90 -15.98
C THR A 7 -6.58 -9.58 -14.61
N VAL A 8 -7.68 -10.10 -14.04
CA VAL A 8 -7.65 -10.89 -12.79
C VAL A 8 -6.99 -12.26 -13.00
N GLU A 9 -7.16 -12.90 -14.16
CA GLU A 9 -6.45 -14.16 -14.47
C GLU A 9 -4.93 -14.00 -14.51
N LYS A 10 -4.41 -12.85 -14.98
CA LYS A 10 -2.96 -12.56 -14.94
C LYS A 10 -2.43 -12.35 -13.52
N ALA A 11 -3.23 -11.78 -12.62
CA ALA A 11 -2.84 -11.61 -11.22
C ALA A 11 -2.75 -12.94 -10.45
N GLY A 12 -3.47 -13.99 -10.89
CA GLY A 12 -3.44 -15.33 -10.29
C GLY A 12 -2.33 -16.25 -10.80
N LYS A 13 -1.69 -15.91 -11.92
CA LYS A 13 -0.51 -16.63 -12.44
C LYS A 13 0.71 -15.98 -11.79
N GLY A 14 1.46 -16.76 -11.01
CA GLY A 14 2.53 -16.29 -10.12
C GLY A 14 3.35 -15.11 -10.66
N THR A 15 3.59 -14.13 -9.81
CA THR A 15 4.31 -12.89 -10.14
C THR A 15 5.73 -13.19 -10.62
N GLN A 16 6.09 -12.76 -11.83
CA GLN A 16 7.45 -12.89 -12.35
C GLN A 16 8.35 -11.79 -11.76
N LEU A 17 9.50 -12.19 -11.22
CA LEU A 17 10.55 -11.30 -10.72
C LEU A 17 11.68 -11.28 -11.76
N LYS A 18 11.97 -10.12 -12.38
CA LYS A 18 12.93 -10.03 -13.49
C LYS A 18 14.40 -10.05 -13.06
N ASP A 19 14.83 -9.13 -12.20
CA ASP A 19 16.24 -8.96 -11.81
C ASP A 19 16.40 -8.95 -10.29
N LEU A 20 17.22 -9.86 -9.75
CA LEU A 20 17.38 -10.03 -8.30
C LEU A 20 18.85 -9.94 -7.87
N ASN A 21 19.30 -8.74 -7.46
CA ASN A 21 20.62 -8.52 -6.89
C ASN A 21 20.51 -8.34 -5.37
N ALA A 22 20.83 -9.38 -4.59
CA ALA A 22 20.68 -9.37 -3.13
C ALA A 22 22.03 -9.43 -2.41
N ARG A 23 22.19 -8.63 -1.35
CA ARG A 23 23.26 -8.79 -0.36
C ARG A 23 22.66 -9.29 0.94
N PHE A 24 23.12 -10.43 1.44
CA PHE A 24 22.58 -11.07 2.63
C PHE A 24 23.66 -11.32 3.68
N SER A 25 23.23 -11.44 4.92
CA SER A 25 24.07 -11.88 6.04
C SER A 25 23.42 -13.09 6.69
N VAL A 26 24.25 -14.04 7.14
CA VAL A 26 23.79 -15.26 7.82
C VAL A 26 24.19 -15.19 9.28
N ARG A 27 23.21 -15.15 10.19
CA ARG A 27 23.44 -15.15 11.64
C ARG A 27 22.30 -15.87 12.36
N ASN A 28 22.64 -16.69 13.36
CA ASN A 28 21.67 -17.38 14.22
C ASN A 28 20.58 -18.17 13.45
N GLY A 29 20.96 -18.83 12.35
CA GLY A 29 20.02 -19.59 11.52
C GLY A 29 19.09 -18.74 10.64
N TRP A 30 19.34 -17.44 10.52
CA TRP A 30 18.62 -16.53 9.64
C TRP A 30 19.52 -15.96 8.55
N VAL A 31 19.03 -15.97 7.32
CA VAL A 31 19.54 -15.22 6.18
C VAL A 31 18.76 -13.91 6.12
N SER A 32 19.41 -12.79 6.45
CA SER A 32 18.78 -11.47 6.46
C SER A 32 19.29 -10.60 5.33
N PHE A 33 18.41 -9.86 4.68
CA PHE A 33 18.82 -8.84 3.72
C PHE A 33 19.63 -7.75 4.42
N THR A 34 20.74 -7.34 3.82
CA THR A 34 21.56 -6.23 4.36
C THR A 34 21.07 -4.87 3.87
N LYS A 35 20.28 -4.87 2.79
CA LYS A 35 19.56 -3.73 2.24
C LYS A 35 18.23 -4.22 1.67
N PRO A 36 17.18 -3.38 1.67
CA PRO A 36 15.95 -3.70 0.94
C PRO A 36 16.26 -4.08 -0.50
N MET A 37 15.63 -5.15 -0.94
CA MET A 37 15.73 -5.71 -2.29
C MET A 37 14.62 -5.11 -3.15
N SER A 38 15.01 -4.38 -4.20
CA SER A 38 14.05 -3.92 -5.20
C SER A 38 13.68 -5.06 -6.15
N PHE A 39 12.43 -5.11 -6.56
CA PHE A 39 11.93 -6.06 -7.55
C PHE A 39 10.91 -5.38 -8.48
N GLN A 40 10.73 -5.94 -9.67
CA GLN A 40 9.76 -5.45 -10.64
C GLN A 40 8.79 -6.57 -11.02
N THR A 41 7.52 -6.19 -11.16
CA THR A 41 6.40 -7.09 -11.44
C THR A 41 5.44 -6.45 -12.44
N ASP A 42 4.49 -7.22 -12.94
CA ASP A 42 3.40 -6.70 -13.78
C ASP A 42 2.49 -5.70 -13.04
N LEU A 43 2.47 -5.75 -11.70
CA LEU A 43 1.72 -4.80 -10.86
C LEU A 43 2.43 -3.43 -10.79
N GLY A 44 3.76 -3.45 -10.84
CA GLY A 44 4.63 -2.31 -10.64
C GLY A 44 5.95 -2.68 -9.96
N ASN A 45 6.64 -1.66 -9.47
CA ASN A 45 7.93 -1.81 -8.78
C ASN A 45 7.69 -2.02 -7.28
N GLY A 46 8.56 -2.77 -6.62
CA GLY A 46 8.44 -2.98 -5.18
C GLY A 46 9.79 -3.11 -4.49
N THR A 47 9.74 -3.07 -3.17
CA THR A 47 10.88 -3.35 -2.30
C THR A 47 10.49 -4.39 -1.27
N LEU A 48 11.43 -5.26 -0.93
CA LEU A 48 11.26 -6.33 0.05
C LEU A 48 12.46 -6.36 0.99
N ASP A 49 12.21 -6.48 2.28
CA ASP A 49 13.22 -6.54 3.33
C ASP A 49 12.82 -7.58 4.37
N GLY A 50 13.77 -7.95 5.23
CA GLY A 50 13.57 -8.92 6.30
C GLY A 50 14.50 -10.12 6.18
N ARG A 51 13.99 -11.29 6.58
CA ARG A 51 14.81 -12.48 6.77
C ARG A 51 14.10 -13.78 6.43
N VAL A 52 14.91 -14.75 6.06
CA VAL A 52 14.53 -16.13 5.75
C VAL A 52 15.30 -17.06 6.68
N GLY A 53 14.59 -17.91 7.41
CA GLY A 53 15.20 -18.90 8.29
C GLY A 53 15.73 -20.08 7.49
N LEU A 54 16.83 -20.69 7.96
CA LEU A 54 17.33 -21.96 7.43
C LEU A 54 16.33 -23.12 7.70
N ASP A 55 15.42 -22.91 8.66
CA ASP A 55 14.25 -23.74 8.93
C ASP A 55 13.06 -23.43 7.99
N GLN A 56 13.32 -22.67 6.92
CA GLN A 56 12.36 -22.25 5.90
C GLN A 56 11.32 -21.22 6.35
N ARG A 57 11.46 -20.61 7.54
CA ARG A 57 10.51 -19.57 7.97
C ARG A 57 10.71 -18.26 7.23
N LEU A 58 9.61 -17.60 6.89
CA LEU A 58 9.61 -16.30 6.22
C LEU A 58 9.20 -15.22 7.22
N ALA A 59 9.97 -14.13 7.26
CA ALA A 59 9.62 -12.91 7.96
C ALA A 59 10.05 -11.72 7.10
N LEU A 60 9.24 -11.45 6.07
CA LEU A 60 9.52 -10.44 5.07
C LEU A 60 8.45 -9.34 5.10
N LYS A 61 8.88 -8.12 4.84
CA LYS A 61 8.03 -6.93 4.76
C LYS A 61 8.45 -6.12 3.54
N GLY A 62 7.52 -5.41 2.93
CA GLY A 62 7.82 -4.67 1.73
C GLY A 62 6.70 -3.74 1.32
N THR A 63 6.90 -3.17 0.14
CA THR A 63 5.94 -2.26 -0.49
C THR A 63 5.92 -2.54 -1.98
N ILE A 64 4.74 -2.54 -2.60
CA ILE A 64 4.57 -2.52 -4.06
C ILE A 64 3.94 -1.18 -4.43
N GLU A 65 4.58 -0.48 -5.35
CA GLU A 65 4.04 0.71 -6.02
C GLU A 65 3.20 0.24 -7.21
N ALA A 66 1.90 0.06 -6.98
CA ALA A 66 0.97 -0.36 -8.01
C ALA A 66 0.84 0.73 -9.08
N SER A 67 1.11 0.38 -10.33
CA SER A 67 1.06 1.32 -11.45
C SER A 67 -0.35 1.88 -11.66
N LYS A 68 -0.40 3.11 -12.18
CA LYS A 68 -1.67 3.76 -12.55
C LYS A 68 -2.51 2.89 -13.49
N ASP A 69 -1.86 2.28 -14.49
CA ASP A 69 -2.53 1.46 -15.50
C ASP A 69 -3.17 0.23 -14.87
N PHE A 70 -2.48 -0.41 -13.91
CA PHE A 70 -3.00 -1.55 -13.18
C PHE A 70 -4.25 -1.17 -12.36
N VAL A 71 -4.17 -0.10 -11.58
CA VAL A 71 -5.30 0.34 -10.74
C VAL A 71 -6.47 0.83 -11.58
N SER A 72 -6.20 1.53 -12.68
CA SER A 72 -7.23 1.98 -13.63
C SER A 72 -7.92 0.80 -14.30
N GLY A 73 -7.16 -0.25 -14.64
CA GLY A 73 -7.69 -1.50 -15.18
C GLY A 73 -8.61 -2.24 -14.20
N LEU A 74 -8.25 -2.27 -12.92
CA LEU A 74 -9.09 -2.88 -11.87
C LEU A 74 -10.37 -2.08 -11.57
N THR A 75 -10.27 -0.75 -11.54
CA THR A 75 -11.40 0.14 -11.20
C THR A 75 -12.26 0.52 -12.41
N GLY A 76 -11.88 0.09 -13.62
CA GLY A 76 -12.53 0.51 -14.86
C GLY A 76 -12.45 2.01 -15.11
N GLY A 77 -11.43 2.69 -14.54
CA GLY A 77 -11.26 4.14 -14.61
C GLY A 77 -12.16 4.95 -13.67
N ALA A 78 -12.92 4.32 -12.77
CA ALA A 78 -13.79 5.01 -11.83
C ALA A 78 -13.00 5.83 -10.77
N VAL A 79 -11.77 5.44 -10.48
CA VAL A 79 -10.88 6.14 -9.54
C VAL A 79 -9.79 6.85 -10.34
N PRO A 80 -9.74 8.19 -10.37
CA PRO A 80 -8.68 8.93 -11.06
C PRO A 80 -7.39 8.88 -10.24
N VAL A 81 -6.57 7.87 -10.52
CA VAL A 81 -5.25 7.68 -9.90
C VAL A 81 -4.23 8.59 -10.60
N LYS A 82 -3.65 9.54 -9.87
CA LYS A 82 -2.66 10.49 -10.40
C LYS A 82 -1.22 9.98 -10.27
N GLU A 83 -0.96 9.14 -9.28
CA GLU A 83 0.38 8.63 -8.94
C GLU A 83 0.29 7.13 -8.61
N PRO A 84 1.40 6.37 -8.70
CA PRO A 84 1.44 4.99 -8.24
C PRO A 84 0.93 4.84 -6.80
N VAL A 85 0.22 3.74 -6.54
CA VAL A 85 -0.41 3.50 -5.24
C VAL A 85 0.48 2.58 -4.44
N SER A 86 0.98 3.08 -3.31
CA SER A 86 1.86 2.34 -2.43
C SER A 86 1.06 1.34 -1.57
N ILE A 87 1.32 0.05 -1.76
CA ILE A 87 0.66 -1.05 -1.07
C ILE A 87 1.67 -1.75 -0.16
N PRO A 88 1.56 -1.60 1.17
CA PRO A 88 2.41 -2.34 2.09
C PRO A 88 2.07 -3.84 2.04
N LEU A 89 3.10 -4.68 2.10
CA LEU A 89 2.96 -6.13 2.11
C LEU A 89 3.79 -6.77 3.22
N THR A 90 3.30 -7.89 3.72
CA THR A 90 3.99 -8.74 4.69
C THR A 90 3.91 -10.18 4.22
N ILE A 91 5.04 -10.89 4.19
CA ILE A 91 5.11 -12.30 3.82
C ILE A 91 5.65 -13.09 5.01
N THR A 92 4.83 -14.01 5.51
CA THR A 92 5.13 -14.86 6.67
C THR A 92 4.88 -16.33 6.34
N GLY A 93 5.00 -17.21 7.33
CA GLY A 93 4.83 -18.66 7.14
C GLY A 93 6.15 -19.33 6.78
N THR A 94 6.11 -20.24 5.80
CA THR A 94 7.30 -20.98 5.36
C THR A 94 7.47 -20.91 3.84
N LEU A 95 8.65 -21.27 3.32
CA LEU A 95 8.88 -21.34 1.86
C LEU A 95 7.88 -22.25 1.13
N LYS A 96 7.40 -23.31 1.81
CA LYS A 96 6.41 -24.25 1.24
C LYS A 96 4.97 -23.79 1.39
N SER A 97 4.71 -22.86 2.31
CA SER A 97 3.36 -22.34 2.58
C SER A 97 3.46 -20.87 2.97
N PRO A 98 3.82 -19.99 2.02
CA PRO A 98 3.93 -18.58 2.29
C PRO A 98 2.54 -17.98 2.49
N LYS A 99 2.43 -17.06 3.45
CA LYS A 99 1.23 -16.26 3.68
C LYS A 99 1.55 -14.81 3.33
N VAL A 100 0.91 -14.31 2.29
CA VAL A 100 1.01 -12.91 1.86
C VAL A 100 -0.16 -12.13 2.43
N ASN A 101 0.13 -11.03 3.11
CA ASN A 101 -0.87 -10.10 3.61
C ASN A 101 -0.60 -8.72 3.02
N ALA A 102 -1.58 -8.14 2.35
CA ALA A 102 -1.57 -6.73 2.00
C ALA A 102 -2.00 -5.94 3.25
N GLY A 103 -1.41 -4.77 3.49
CA GLY A 103 -1.77 -3.97 4.67
C GLY A 103 -3.25 -3.57 4.69
N SER A 104 -3.65 -2.85 5.75
CA SER A 104 -5.07 -2.61 5.97
C SER A 104 -5.72 -1.89 4.78
N PRO A 105 -7.00 -2.19 4.45
CA PRO A 105 -7.72 -1.48 3.40
C PRO A 105 -7.72 0.04 3.60
N MET A 106 -7.68 0.52 4.85
CA MET A 106 -7.55 1.94 5.15
C MET A 106 -6.19 2.53 4.74
N ASP A 107 -5.10 1.80 4.92
CA ASP A 107 -3.77 2.29 4.55
C ASP A 107 -3.61 2.33 3.03
N ILE A 108 -4.18 1.36 2.33
CA ILE A 108 -4.26 1.36 0.86
C ILE A 108 -5.16 2.50 0.38
N ALA A 109 -6.32 2.71 1.02
CA ALA A 109 -7.24 3.79 0.67
C ALA A 109 -6.59 5.17 0.81
N LYS A 110 -5.76 5.41 1.84
CA LYS A 110 -4.99 6.66 1.97
C LYS A 110 -4.09 6.93 0.77
N GLY A 111 -3.49 5.90 0.17
CA GLY A 111 -2.68 6.02 -1.05
C GLY A 111 -3.51 6.24 -2.32
N LEU A 112 -4.80 5.88 -2.30
CA LEU A 112 -5.75 6.13 -3.39
C LEU A 112 -6.48 7.47 -3.25
N LEU A 113 -6.46 8.07 -2.06
CA LEU A 113 -7.03 9.40 -1.88
C LEU A 113 -6.25 10.34 -2.80
N PRO A 114 -6.92 11.05 -3.71
CA PRO A 114 -6.25 12.11 -4.44
C PRO A 114 -5.60 13.01 -3.40
N ALA A 115 -4.35 13.41 -3.63
CA ALA A 115 -3.73 14.55 -2.96
C ALA A 115 -4.58 15.78 -3.31
N LEU A 116 -5.76 15.89 -2.70
CA LEU A 116 -6.63 17.03 -2.78
C LEU A 116 -6.03 18.01 -1.79
N PRO A 117 -5.40 19.12 -2.24
CA PRO A 117 -5.46 20.32 -1.44
C PRO A 117 -6.95 20.51 -1.13
N VAL A 118 -7.29 20.48 0.17
CA VAL A 118 -8.66 20.66 0.63
C VAL A 118 -9.22 21.88 -0.12
N PRO A 119 -10.26 21.73 -0.96
CA PRO A 119 -10.81 22.85 -1.68
C PRO A 119 -11.18 23.92 -0.66
N LYS A 120 -10.79 25.18 -0.90
CA LYS A 120 -11.12 26.30 0.00
C LYS A 120 -12.62 26.36 0.34
N SER A 121 -13.46 25.89 -0.58
CA SER A 121 -14.92 25.76 -0.40
C SER A 121 -15.37 24.81 0.72
N ILE A 122 -14.54 23.88 1.18
CA ILE A 122 -14.80 23.02 2.35
C ILE A 122 -14.11 23.56 3.61
N GLN A 123 -13.04 24.35 3.47
CA GLN A 123 -12.40 25.02 4.60
C GLN A 123 -13.29 26.11 5.22
N ASP A 124 -14.02 26.85 4.39
CA ASP A 124 -14.94 27.90 4.86
C ASP A 124 -16.05 27.37 5.80
N PRO A 125 -16.82 26.31 5.46
CA PRO A 125 -17.84 25.78 6.36
C PRO A 125 -17.26 25.13 7.62
N VAL A 126 -16.09 24.50 7.55
CA VAL A 126 -15.44 23.90 8.74
C VAL A 126 -14.92 24.97 9.69
N ASN A 127 -14.35 26.06 9.16
CA ASN A 127 -13.93 27.20 9.96
C ASN A 127 -15.13 27.96 10.55
N GLN A 128 -16.24 28.07 9.82
CA GLN A 128 -17.51 28.60 10.33
C GLN A 128 -18.08 27.72 11.47
N ALA A 129 -18.07 26.40 11.32
CA ALA A 129 -18.53 25.48 12.34
C ALA A 129 -17.69 25.57 13.63
N ARG A 130 -16.36 25.66 13.50
CA ARG A 130 -15.45 25.85 14.64
C ARG A 130 -15.65 27.19 15.34
N LYS A 131 -15.91 28.26 14.58
CA LYS A 131 -16.16 29.59 15.13
C LYS A 131 -17.52 29.65 15.85
N SER A 132 -18.55 29.06 15.27
CA SER A 132 -19.90 28.94 15.87
C SER A 132 -19.86 28.18 17.20
N LEU A 133 -19.15 27.05 17.25
CA LEU A 133 -18.97 26.28 18.49
C LEU A 133 -18.15 27.05 19.53
N GLY A 134 -17.12 27.78 19.11
CA GLY A 134 -16.33 28.64 20.00
C GLY A 134 -17.14 29.78 20.62
N ASP A 135 -18.04 30.41 19.85
CA ASP A 135 -18.92 31.47 20.35
C ASP A 135 -20.02 30.92 21.26
N LEU A 136 -20.48 29.70 21.03
CA LEU A 136 -21.47 29.03 21.87
C LEU A 136 -20.88 28.62 23.22
N LEU A 137 -19.61 28.22 23.26
CA LEU A 137 -18.87 27.90 24.48
C LEU A 137 -18.39 29.14 25.24
N LYS A 138 -18.28 30.30 24.59
CA LYS A 138 -17.90 31.58 25.21
C LYS A 138 -19.07 32.36 25.81
N ARG A 139 -20.33 31.93 25.63
CA ARG A 139 -21.46 32.57 26.30
C ARG A 139 -21.38 32.28 27.80
N PRO A 140 -21.16 33.29 28.68
CA PRO A 140 -21.31 33.11 30.11
C PRO A 140 -22.78 32.83 30.37
N GLY A 141 -23.09 31.75 31.08
CA GLY A 141 -24.45 31.49 31.56
C GLY A 141 -24.95 32.71 32.33
N LYS A 142 -25.92 33.43 31.75
CA LYS A 142 -26.67 34.43 32.49
C LYS A 142 -27.51 33.68 33.54
N LYS A 143 -27.17 33.93 34.81
CA LYS A 143 -28.09 33.79 35.94
C LYS A 143 -29.31 34.68 35.73
#